data_AF-A0AB34SM05-F1
#
_entry.id   AF-A0AB34SM05-F1
#
_cell.length_a   1.000
_cell.length_b   1.000
_cell.length_c   1.000
_cell.angle_alpha   90.00
_cell.angle_beta   90.00
_cell.angle_gamma   90.00
#
_symmetry.space_group_name_H-M   'P 1'
#
loop_
_entity.id
_entity.type
_entity.pdbx_description
1 polymer ?
#
loop_
_entity_poly.entity_id
_entity_poly.type
_entity_poly.pdbx_seq_one_letter_code
_entity_poly.pdbx_strand_id
1 'polypeptide(L)' 'MRYFSFTKWLTTKETFNSFGHYKEWLSILSKEEARKTDLYYHEKYKYFLDYLQTEWD' A
#
# COMPACT_ATOMS: atom_id res chain seq x y z
N MET A 1 -11.11 0.79 16.50
CA MET A 1 -10.48 1.23 15.24
C MET A 1 -10.91 0.30 14.11
N ARG A 2 -11.49 0.81 13.02
CA ARG A 2 -11.71 -0.01 11.81
C ARG A 2 -10.32 -0.35 11.27
N TYR A 3 -9.95 -1.64 11.32
CA TYR A 3 -8.70 -2.14 10.76
C TYR A 3 -8.65 -1.75 9.27
N PHE A 4 -7.83 -0.76 8.92
CA PHE A 4 -7.72 -0.28 7.55
C PHE A 4 -6.59 -1.03 6.89
N SER A 5 -6.85 -2.23 6.38
CA SER A 5 -5.81 -3.12 5.85
C SER A 5 -5.07 -2.52 4.64
N PHE A 6 -3.85 -3.01 4.39
CA PHE A 6 -3.05 -2.60 3.24
C PHE A 6 -3.81 -2.76 1.92
N THR A 7 -4.50 -3.87 1.71
CA THR A 7 -5.36 -4.08 0.52
C THR A 7 -6.44 -3.01 0.41
N LYS A 8 -7.11 -2.69 1.53
CA LYS A 8 -8.15 -1.67 1.52
C LYS A 8 -7.57 -0.30 1.20
N TRP A 9 -6.41 0.03 1.76
CA TRP A 9 -5.67 1.25 1.45
C TRP A 9 -5.27 1.32 -0.02
N LEU A 10 -4.68 0.27 -0.58
CA LEU A 10 -4.37 0.18 -2.01
C LEU A 10 -5.60 0.44 -2.89
N THR A 11 -6.76 -0.12 -2.52
CA THR A 11 -7.99 0.03 -3.33
C THR A 11 -8.75 1.34 -3.15
N THR A 12 -8.49 2.09 -2.08
CA THR A 12 -9.27 3.29 -1.73
C THR A 12 -8.47 4.58 -1.78
N LYS A 13 -7.14 4.49 -1.66
CA LYS A 13 -6.21 5.63 -1.67
C LYS A 13 -5.24 5.57 -2.84
N GLU A 14 -5.03 4.40 -3.43
CA GLU A 14 -4.19 4.22 -4.62
C GLU A 14 -5.04 3.72 -5.81
N THR A 15 -4.42 3.60 -6.98
CA THR A 15 -5.09 3.26 -8.25
C THR A 15 -5.29 1.75 -8.46
N PHE A 16 -5.01 0.92 -7.45
CA PHE A 16 -5.08 -0.53 -7.59
C PHE A 16 -6.48 -1.06 -7.36
N ASN A 17 -7.07 -1.71 -8.37
CA ASN A 17 -8.36 -2.39 -8.25
C ASN A 17 -8.39 -3.54 -7.22
N SER A 18 -7.25 -4.16 -6.93
CA SER A 18 -7.14 -5.25 -5.96
C SER A 18 -5.69 -5.49 -5.54
N PHE A 19 -5.48 -6.27 -4.48
CA PHE A 19 -4.15 -6.78 -4.14
C PHE A 19 -3.54 -7.67 -5.25
N GLY A 20 -4.40 -8.36 -6.02
CA GLY A 20 -3.97 -9.14 -7.19
C GLY A 20 -3.38 -8.23 -8.28
N HIS A 21 -4.08 -7.15 -8.61
CA HIS A 21 -3.61 -6.16 -9.59
C HIS A 21 -2.29 -5.51 -9.17
N TYR A 22 -2.13 -5.23 -7.86
CA TYR A 22 -0.86 -4.77 -7.32
C TYR A 22 0.28 -5.78 -7.52
N LYS A 23 0.05 -7.06 -7.21
CA LYS A 23 1.06 -8.12 -7.41
C LYS A 23 1.38 -8.37 -8.88
N GLU A 24 0.38 -8.29 -9.75
CA GLU A 24 0.57 -8.37 -11.19
C GLU A 24 1.46 -7.23 -11.68
N TRP A 25 1.19 -6.00 -11.23
CA TRP A 25 2.04 -4.86 -11.53
C TRP A 25 3.49 -5.05 -11.04
N LEU A 26 3.68 -5.52 -9.80
CA LEU A 26 5.03 -5.85 -9.29
C LEU A 26 5.73 -6.92 -10.13
N SER A 27 4.98 -7.87 -10.71
CA SER A 27 5.56 -8.94 -11.54
C SER A 27 6.07 -8.47 -12.89
N ILE A 28 5.64 -7.30 -13.36
CA ILE A 28 6.11 -6.68 -14.61
C ILE A 28 7.47 -6.00 -14.41
N LEU A 29 7.80 -5.59 -13.18
CA LEU A 29 9.04 -4.90 -12.86
C LEU A 29 10.22 -5.88 -12.74
N SER A 30 11.44 -5.38 -12.90
CA SER A 30 12.63 -6.17 -12.55
C SER A 30 12.63 -6.49 -11.05
N LYS A 31 13.34 -7.55 -10.64
CA LYS A 31 13.36 -7.99 -9.23
C LYS A 31 13.73 -6.87 -8.24
N GLU A 32 14.67 -6.02 -8.61
CA GLU A 32 15.10 -4.92 -7.74
C GLU A 32 14.06 -3.80 -7.68
N GLU A 33 13.48 -3.43 -8.82
CA GLU A 33 12.42 -2.44 -8.91
C GLU A 33 11.17 -2.90 -8.17
N ALA A 34 10.74 -4.15 -8.37
CA ALA A 34 9.63 -4.76 -7.65
C ALA A 34 9.84 -4.66 -6.13
N ARG A 35 11.07 -4.94 -5.64
CA ARG A 35 11.39 -4.83 -4.22
C ARG A 35 11.32 -3.39 -3.71
N LYS A 36 11.89 -2.43 -4.44
CA LYS A 36 11.88 -1.01 -4.06
C LYS A 36 10.46 -0.46 -4.05
N THR A 37 9.70 -0.79 -5.08
CA THR A 37 8.29 -0.44 -5.21
C THR A 37 7.46 -1.04 -4.08
N ASP A 38 7.68 -2.31 -3.75
CA ASP A 38 6.94 -2.96 -2.67
C ASP A 38 7.20 -2.31 -1.30
N LEU A 39 8.48 -2.01 -1.02
CA LEU A 39 8.86 -1.25 0.17
C LEU A 39 8.21 0.13 0.20
N TYR A 40 8.25 0.88 -0.91
CA TYR A 40 7.66 2.21 -1.01
C TYR A 40 6.17 2.22 -0.65
N TYR A 41 5.37 1.30 -1.19
CA TYR A 41 3.94 1.25 -0.89
C TYR A 41 3.66 0.85 0.57
N HIS A 42 4.45 -0.05 1.14
CA HIS A 42 4.31 -0.42 2.56
C HIS A 42 4.71 0.72 3.50
N GLU A 43 5.74 1.48 3.18
CA GLU A 43 6.12 2.69 3.95
C GLU A 43 5.05 3.77 3.86
N LYS A 44 4.52 4.03 2.67
CA LYS A 44 3.43 4.99 2.45
C LYS A 44 2.16 4.58 3.23
N TYR A 45 1.85 3.29 3.26
CA TYR A 45 0.74 2.76 4.06
C TYR A 45 0.98 2.93 5.56
N LYS A 46 2.20 2.65 6.05
CA LYS A 46 2.55 2.87 7.46
C LYS A 46 2.38 4.33 7.85
N TYR A 47 2.90 5.25 7.03
CA TYR A 47 2.72 6.69 7.24
C TYR A 47 1.24 7.09 7.30
N PHE A 48 0.41 6.51 6.43
CA PHE A 48 -1.04 6.74 6.47
C PHE A 48 -1.68 6.27 7.78
N LEU A 49 -1.27 5.12 8.32
CA LEU A 49 -1.75 4.64 9.62
C LEU A 49 -1.33 5.57 10.76
N ASP A 50 -0.09 6.03 10.76
CA ASP A 50 0.44 6.94 11.78
C ASP A 50 -0.29 8.30 11.73
N TYR A 51 -0.55 8.83 10.52
CA TYR A 51 -1.33 10.04 10.32
C TYR A 51 -2.78 9.87 10.81
N LEU A 52 -3.44 8.77 10.44
CA LEU A 52 -4.78 8.46 10.93
C LEU A 52 -4.81 8.29 12.46
N GLN A 53 -3.74 7.84 13.09
CA GLN A 53 -3.71 7.76 14.55
C GLN A 53 -3.65 9.16 15.16
N THR A 54 -2.85 10.05 14.56
CA THR A 54 -2.63 11.42 15.03
C THR A 54 -3.88 12.32 14.91
N GLU A 55 -4.75 12.11 13.92
CA GLU A 55 -6.02 12.87 13.80
C GLU A 55 -7.11 12.46 14.81
N TRP A 56 -6.93 11.32 15.48
CA TRP A 56 -7.92 10.77 16.43
C TRP A 56 -7.46 10.84 17.89
N ASP A 57 -6.21 11.25 18.13
CA ASP A 57 -5.66 11.62 19.45
C ASP A 57 -5.89 13.12 19.73
#